data_AF-A0A447QSB8-F1
#
_entry.id   AF-A0A447QSB8-F1
#
_cell.length_a   1.000
_cell.length_b   1.000
_cell.length_c   1.000
_cell.angle_alpha   90.00
_cell.angle_beta   90.00
_cell.angle_gamma   90.00
#
_symmetry.space_group_name_H-M   'P 1'
#
loop_
_entity.id
_entity.type
_entity.pdbx_description
1 polymer ?
#
loop_
_entity_poly.entity_id
_entity_poly.type
_entity_poly.pdbx_seq_one_letter_code
_entity_poly.pdbx_strand_id
1 'polypeptide(L)'
;MITLSRLYVHPVKSLRGLQLSHAQVANHGLAFDRSFMITSPDGTFITARQYPQMVLFTPALLADGLYLTAPDGDSATSALTTLPPSSSRPKCGATISPPGWRRRLSTSG
;
A
#
# COMPACT_ATOMS: atom_id res chain seq x y z
N MET A 1 17.39 25.82 -18.39
CA MET A 1 16.91 25.81 -16.99
C MET A 1 15.94 24.66 -16.86
N ILE A 2 16.16 23.75 -15.91
CA ILE A 2 15.33 22.54 -15.74
C ILE A 2 14.22 22.86 -14.73
N THR A 3 12.96 22.60 -15.08
CA THR A 3 11.80 22.83 -14.23
C THR A 3 11.07 21.52 -13.98
N LEU A 4 10.66 21.28 -12.74
CA LEU A 4 9.85 20.11 -12.37
C LEU A 4 8.40 20.39 -12.72
N SER A 5 7.82 19.59 -13.62
CA SER A 5 6.41 19.78 -14.02
C SER A 5 5.43 19.13 -13.04
N ARG A 6 5.76 17.94 -12.52
CA ARG A 6 4.88 17.16 -11.63
C ARG A 6 5.70 16.29 -10.70
N LEU A 7 5.17 16.08 -9.49
CA LEU A 7 5.74 15.19 -8.49
C LEU A 7 4.75 14.08 -8.17
N TYR A 8 5.26 12.85 -8.11
CA TYR A 8 4.46 11.66 -7.81
C TYR A 8 5.15 10.83 -6.73
N VAL A 9 4.35 10.32 -5.79
CA VAL A 9 4.81 9.42 -4.72
C VAL A 9 4.00 8.14 -4.76
N HIS A 10 4.66 7.00 -4.52
CA HIS A 10 4.02 5.69 -4.50
C HIS A 10 4.07 5.10 -3.09
N PRO A 11 3.11 5.42 -2.20
CA PRO A 11 3.18 4.98 -0.81
C PRO A 11 3.19 3.45 -0.66
N VAL A 12 2.39 2.76 -1.47
CA VAL A 12 2.35 1.29 -1.52
C VAL A 12 2.94 0.81 -2.83
N LYS A 13 3.81 -0.19 -2.75
CA LYS A 13 4.31 -0.89 -3.93
C LYS A 13 3.15 -1.42 -4.77
N SER A 14 3.25 -1.23 -6.09
CA SER A 14 2.27 -1.74 -7.06
C SER A 14 0.88 -1.10 -7.03
N LEU A 15 0.69 -0.01 -6.28
CA LEU A 15 -0.54 0.81 -6.35
C LEU A 15 -0.35 2.09 -7.18
N ARG A 16 -1.45 2.80 -7.38
CA ARG A 16 -1.48 4.10 -8.06
C ARG A 16 -0.59 5.12 -7.34
N GLY A 17 0.15 5.90 -8.13
CA GLY A 17 0.93 7.03 -7.61
C GLY A 17 0.02 8.21 -7.26
N LEU A 18 0.32 8.84 -6.13
CA LEU A 18 -0.30 10.07 -5.69
C LEU A 18 0.43 11.26 -6.27
N GLN A 19 -0.29 12.15 -6.94
CA GLN A 19 0.27 13.42 -7.39
C GLN A 19 0.34 14.37 -6.20
N LEU A 20 1.51 14.96 -5.99
CA LEU A 20 1.73 15.94 -4.94
C LEU A 20 2.17 17.28 -5.55
N SER A 21 1.78 18.37 -4.91
CA SER A 21 2.29 19.70 -5.24
C SER A 21 3.66 19.95 -4.62
N HIS A 22 3.89 19.38 -3.43
CA HIS A 22 5.13 19.50 -2.67
C HIS A 22 5.39 18.18 -1.94
N ALA A 23 6.66 17.84 -1.72
CA ALA A 23 7.06 16.69 -0.93
C ALA A 23 8.32 16.99 -0.13
N GLN A 24 8.43 16.42 1.06
CA GLN A 24 9.67 16.44 1.83
C GLN A 24 10.67 15.48 1.23
N VAL A 25 11.91 15.94 1.10
CA VAL A 25 13.06 15.11 0.72
C VAL A 25 13.78 14.70 1.98
N ALA A 26 13.95 13.39 2.16
CA ALA A 26 14.77 12.79 3.20
C ALA A 26 16.00 12.12 2.57
N ASN A 27 16.94 11.67 3.40
CA ASN A 27 18.17 11.02 2.92
C ASN A 27 17.92 9.76 2.07
N HIS A 28 16.75 9.12 2.22
CA HIS A 28 16.35 7.93 1.48
C HIS A 28 15.46 8.23 0.26
N GLY A 29 15.21 9.50 -0.06
CA GLY A 29 14.36 9.92 -1.16
C GLY A 29 13.15 10.74 -0.70
N LEU A 30 12.09 10.74 -1.49
CA LEU A 30 10.84 11.43 -1.13
C LEU A 30 10.23 10.74 0.09
N ALA A 31 9.77 11.54 1.05
CA ALA A 31 9.04 11.04 2.19
C ALA A 31 7.85 10.19 1.73
N PHE A 32 7.65 9.04 2.37
CA PHE A 32 6.58 8.09 2.08
C PHE A 32 6.64 7.44 0.69
N ASP A 33 7.78 7.44 -0.01
CA ASP A 33 7.94 6.67 -1.24
C ASP A 33 8.25 5.19 -0.93
N ARG A 34 7.35 4.30 -1.34
CA ARG A 34 7.44 2.83 -1.25
C ARG A 34 7.62 2.28 0.17
N SER A 35 7.05 2.95 1.17
CA SER A 35 7.12 2.51 2.56
C SER A 35 6.26 1.27 2.86
N PHE A 36 5.29 0.95 2.01
CA PHE A 36 4.35 -0.15 2.22
C PHE A 36 4.38 -1.19 1.10
N MET A 37 4.09 -2.43 1.45
CA MET A 37 3.94 -3.55 0.52
C MET A 37 2.77 -4.43 0.94
N ILE A 38 2.00 -4.91 -0.04
CA ILE A 38 0.89 -5.82 0.20
C ILE A 38 1.41 -7.25 0.19
N THR A 39 1.10 -7.99 1.25
CA THR A 39 1.44 -9.41 1.41
C THR A 39 0.20 -10.22 1.72
N SER A 40 0.13 -11.43 1.19
CA SER A 40 -0.80 -12.46 1.70
C SER A 40 -0.50 -12.75 3.18
N PRO A 41 -1.48 -13.21 3.98
CA PRO A 41 -1.23 -13.73 5.33
C PRO A 41 -0.13 -14.80 5.39
N ASP A 42 0.07 -15.54 4.30
CA ASP A 42 1.11 -16.57 4.18
C ASP A 42 2.53 -15.98 3.97
N GLY A 43 2.64 -14.66 3.83
CA GLY A 43 3.89 -13.95 3.54
C GLY A 43 4.23 -13.87 2.04
N THR A 44 3.35 -14.37 1.17
CA THR A 44 3.52 -14.25 -0.29
C THR A 44 3.37 -12.80 -0.72
N PHE A 45 4.34 -12.30 -1.49
CA PHE A 45 4.31 -10.93 -2.02
C PHE A 45 3.29 -10.82 -3.14
N ILE A 46 2.35 -9.89 -2.99
CA ILE A 46 1.37 -9.59 -4.03
C ILE A 46 1.90 -8.41 -4.84
N THR A 47 2.03 -8.60 -6.15
CA THR A 47 2.54 -7.56 -7.07
C THR A 47 1.55 -7.32 -8.20
N ALA A 48 1.58 -6.12 -8.77
CA ALA A 48 0.74 -5.76 -9.92
C ALA A 48 0.98 -6.66 -11.16
N ARG A 49 2.12 -7.38 -11.23
CA ARG A 49 2.39 -8.34 -12.31
C ARG A 49 1.49 -9.58 -12.22
N GLN A 50 1.14 -10.00 -11.00
CA GLN A 50 0.24 -11.11 -10.75
C GLN A 50 -1.22 -10.65 -10.80
N TYR A 51 -1.50 -9.44 -10.30
CA TYR A 51 -2.85 -8.89 -10.22
C TYR A 51 -2.87 -7.43 -10.73
N PRO A 52 -3.10 -7.21 -12.04
CA PRO A 52 -3.09 -5.87 -12.62
C PRO A 52 -4.20 -4.95 -12.07
N GLN A 53 -5.28 -5.54 -11.54
CA GLN A 53 -6.35 -4.84 -10.82
C GLN A 53 -5.88 -4.06 -9.59
N MET A 54 -4.68 -4.35 -9.04
CA MET A 54 -4.09 -3.58 -7.95
C MET A 54 -3.86 -2.11 -8.31
N VAL A 55 -3.65 -1.78 -9.59
CA VAL A 55 -3.39 -0.40 -10.04
C VAL A 55 -4.63 0.48 -9.93
N LEU A 56 -5.82 -0.12 -9.85
CA LEU A 56 -7.10 0.60 -9.72
C LEU A 56 -7.33 1.14 -8.31
N PHE A 57 -6.61 0.61 -7.33
CA PHE A 57 -6.72 1.06 -5.95
C PHE A 57 -6.06 2.41 -5.78
N THR A 58 -6.77 3.31 -5.11
CA THR A 58 -6.27 4.65 -4.78
C THR A 58 -5.83 4.65 -3.33
N PRO A 59 -4.51 4.70 -3.06
CA PRO A 59 -4.01 4.88 -1.70
C PRO A 59 -4.15 6.34 -1.28
N ALA A 60 -4.47 6.59 -0.02
CA ALA A 60 -4.37 7.88 0.64
C ALA A 60 -3.55 7.72 1.93
N LEU A 61 -2.57 8.58 2.11
CA LEU A 61 -1.75 8.64 3.32
C LEU A 61 -2.51 9.41 4.40
N LEU A 62 -2.66 8.80 5.58
CA LEU A 62 -3.16 9.46 6.78
C LEU A 62 -2.00 9.58 7.79
N ALA A 63 -2.15 10.46 8.78
CA ALA A 63 -1.16 10.63 9.84
C ALA A 63 -0.88 9.30 10.59
N ASP A 64 -1.94 8.54 10.84
CA ASP A 64 -1.89 7.33 11.68
C ASP A 64 -1.91 6.03 10.85
N GLY A 65 -1.80 6.11 9.53
CA GLY A 65 -1.91 4.92 8.69
C GLY A 65 -2.12 5.16 7.21
N LEU A 66 -2.62 4.13 6.54
CA LEU A 66 -2.84 4.12 5.11
C LEU A 66 -4.27 3.69 4.79
N TYR A 67 -4.95 4.52 4.01
CA TYR A 67 -6.31 4.29 3.54
C TYR A 67 -6.26 3.82 2.09
N LEU A 68 -6.99 2.76 1.77
CA LEU A 68 -7.10 2.20 0.43
C LEU A 68 -8.55 2.25 -0.01
N THR A 69 -8.80 2.85 -1.16
CA THR A 69 -10.11 2.83 -1.80
C THR A 69 -10.05 1.93 -3.03
N ALA A 70 -10.90 0.91 -3.03
CA ALA A 70 -11.15 0.04 -4.17
C ALA A 70 -12.03 0.76 -5.21
N PRO A 71 -11.95 0.39 -6.49
CA PRO A 71 -12.84 0.93 -7.53
C PRO A 71 -14.32 0.60 -7.28
N ASP A 72 -14.61 -0.45 -6.51
CA ASP A 72 -15.96 -0.88 -6.17
C ASP A 72 -16.62 -0.05 -5.05
N GLY A 73 -15.89 0.93 -4.49
CA GLY A 73 -16.35 1.77 -3.37
C GLY A 73 -16.03 1.21 -1.98
N ASP A 74 -15.50 -0.01 -1.91
CA ASP A 74 -14.96 -0.58 -0.68
C ASP A 74 -13.71 0.17 -0.25
N SER A 75 -13.62 0.48 1.04
CA SER A 75 -12.44 1.14 1.61
C SER A 75 -11.90 0.37 2.79
N ALA A 76 -10.58 0.25 2.86
CA ALA A 76 -9.87 -0.38 3.96
C ALA A 76 -8.84 0.59 4.55
N THR A 77 -8.87 0.74 5.88
CA THR A 77 -7.87 1.52 6.62
C THR A 77 -6.92 0.56 7.31
N SER A 78 -5.61 0.75 7.09
CA SER A 78 -4.56 0.08 7.83
C SER A 78 -3.90 1.07 8.77
N ALA A 79 -4.04 0.87 10.08
CA ALA A 79 -3.36 1.69 11.08
C ALA A 79 -1.87 1.31 11.13
N LEU A 80 -1.00 2.31 11.24
CA LEU A 80 0.42 2.11 11.47
C LEU A 80 0.62 1.69 12.93
N THR A 81 0.32 0.43 13.26
CA THR A 81 0.73 -0.10 14.56
C THR A 81 2.23 -0.22 14.53
N THR A 82 2.93 0.65 15.27
CA THR A 82 4.31 0.41 15.65
C THR A 82 4.30 -0.87 16.46
N LEU A 83 4.61 -2.00 15.81
CA LEU A 83 4.89 -3.22 16.54
C LEU A 83 6.00 -2.86 17.54
N PRO A 84 5.82 -3.12 18.85
CA PRO A 84 6.92 -2.93 19.78
C PRO A 84 8.12 -3.72 19.25
N PRO A 85 9.36 -3.27 19.46
CA PRO A 85 10.54 -4.02 19.06
C PRO A 85 10.60 -5.30 19.90
N SER A 86 9.83 -6.32 19.52
CA SER A 86 9.91 -7.65 20.09
C SER A 86 11.19 -8.26 19.51
N SER A 87 12.13 -8.55 20.41
CA SER A 87 13.43 -9.16 20.13
C SER A 87 13.36 -10.59 19.55
N SER A 88 12.17 -11.06 19.19
CA SER A 88 11.93 -12.31 18.48
C SER A 88 11.25 -12.00 17.14
N ARG A 89 12.02 -11.99 16.05
CA ARG A 89 11.61 -11.76 14.66
C ARG A 89 10.21 -12.34 14.35
N PRO A 90 9.13 -11.53 14.35
CA PRO A 90 7.86 -11.95 13.78
C PRO A 90 7.94 -11.64 12.28
N LYS A 91 7.43 -12.53 11.43
CA LYS A 91 7.25 -12.25 10.00
C LYS A 91 6.34 -11.03 9.86
N CYS A 92 6.92 -9.89 9.51
CA CYS A 92 6.20 -8.65 9.27
C CYS A 92 5.32 -8.78 8.03
N GLY A 93 4.05 -9.13 8.24
CA GLY A 93 2.97 -8.95 7.28
C GLY A 93 1.83 -8.23 7.98
N ALA A 94 1.68 -6.92 7.71
CA ALA A 94 0.48 -6.20 8.11
C ALA A 94 -0.68 -6.77 7.27
N THR A 95 -1.47 -7.66 7.87
CA THR A 95 -2.62 -8.28 7.22
C THR A 95 -3.76 -7.28 7.19
N ILE A 96 -3.95 -6.64 6.04
CA ILE A 96 -5.20 -5.94 5.73
C ILE A 96 -6.22 -7.04 5.43
N SER A 97 -7.07 -7.38 6.39
CA SER A 97 -8.26 -8.21 6.16
C SER A 97 -9.45 -7.29 5.92
N PRO A 98 -9.98 -7.18 4.68
CA PRO A 98 -11.26 -6.54 4.46
C PRO A 98 -12.37 -7.47 4.97
N PRO A 99 -13.35 -6.99 5.76
CA PRO A 99 -14.48 -7.79 6.21
C PRO A 99 -15.47 -8.00 5.06
N GLY A 100 -15.15 -8.91 4.12
CA GLY A 100 -16.09 -9.26 3.04
C GLY A 100 -15.52 -9.99 1.83
N TRP A 101 -14.20 -10.06 1.68
CA TRP A 101 -13.56 -10.40 0.40
C TRP A 101 -13.34 -11.91 0.17
N ARG A 102 -13.86 -12.77 1.07
CA ARG A 102 -13.57 -14.21 1.09
C ARG A 102 -14.46 -15.08 0.19
N ARG A 103 -15.41 -14.52 -0.56
CA ARG A 103 -16.47 -15.33 -1.20
C ARG A 103 -16.43 -15.45 -2.73
N ARG A 104 -15.37 -15.01 -3.41
CA ARG A 104 -15.35 -15.05 -4.89
C ARG A 104 -14.01 -15.48 -5.52
N LEU A 105 -13.38 -16.54 -5.00
CA LEU A 105 -12.31 -17.25 -5.72
C LEU A 105 -12.43 -18.79 -5.60
N SER A 106 -13.65 -19.31 -5.51
CA SER A 106 -13.93 -20.73 -5.66
C SER A 106 -14.78 -20.94 -6.92
N THR A 107 -14.12 -21.01 -8.07
CA THR A 107 -14.64 -21.76 -9.23
C THR A 107 -13.47 -22.32 -10.04
N SER A 108 -13.66 -23.58 -10.46
CA SER A 108 -12.95 -24.39 -11.47
C SER A 108 -11.55 -24.92 -11.14
N GLY A 109 -11.51 -26.23 -10.91
CA GLY A 109 -10.35 -27.11 -10.80
C GLY A 109 -10.77 -28.44 -10.19
#